data_AF-A0A8C5SXB5-F1
#
_entry.id   AF-A0A8C5SXB5-F1
#
_cell.length_a   1.000
_cell.length_b   1.000
_cell.length_c   1.000
_cell.angle_alpha   90.00
_cell.angle_beta   90.00
_cell.angle_gamma   90.00
#
_symmetry.space_group_name_H-M   'P 1'
#
loop_
_entity.id
_entity.type
_entity.pdbx_description
1 polymer ?
#
loop_
_entity_poly.entity_id
_entity_poly.type
_entity_poly.pdbx_seq_one_letter_code
_entity_poly.pdbx_strand_id
1 'polypeptide(L)'
;MINFLKLVRLHIFPPLQMPGVTVKDVNQQEFVRALAAFLKKSGKLKVPEWVDTVKLAKHKELAPYDENWFYTRAASTARHLYLRGGAGVGSMTKIYGGRQRNGVMPSHFSRGSKSVARRVLQALEGLKMVEKDQDGGRKLTPQGQRDLDRIAGQVAAANKKH
;
A
#
# COMPACT_ATOMS: atom_id res chain seq x y z
N MET A 1 11.08 57.63 7.29
CA MET A 1 11.93 56.52 7.76
C MET A 1 11.10 55.26 7.88
N ILE A 2 11.60 54.18 7.26
CA ILE A 2 11.29 52.76 7.48
C ILE A 2 9.88 52.29 7.07
N ASN A 3 9.74 51.85 5.81
CA ASN A 3 9.10 50.56 5.51
C ASN A 3 9.39 50.07 4.08
N PHE A 4 10.61 50.32 3.59
CA PHE A 4 11.10 49.81 2.30
C PHE A 4 11.37 48.28 2.33
N LEU A 5 11.23 47.62 3.49
CA LEU A 5 11.43 46.18 3.69
C LEU A 5 10.16 45.31 3.56
N LYS A 6 8.96 45.90 3.39
CA LYS A 6 7.73 45.11 3.14
C LYS A 6 7.47 44.82 1.66
N LEU A 7 8.30 45.31 0.74
CA LEU A 7 8.10 45.16 -0.71
C LEU A 7 8.98 44.09 -1.38
N VAL A 8 9.75 43.30 -0.62
CA VAL A 8 10.65 42.27 -1.18
C VAL A 8 10.15 40.83 -0.92
N ARG A 9 9.01 40.67 -0.22
CA ARG A 9 8.55 39.34 0.24
C ARG A 9 7.30 38.80 -0.47
N LEU A 10 7.03 39.12 -1.74
CA LEU A 10 5.84 38.53 -2.39
C LEU A 10 5.93 38.19 -3.89
N HIS A 11 7.09 38.27 -4.56
CA HIS A 11 7.20 37.73 -5.92
C HIS A 11 8.54 37.02 -6.15
N ILE A 12 8.48 35.93 -6.91
CA ILE A 12 9.59 35.09 -7.43
C ILE A 12 9.92 33.82 -6.61
N PHE A 13 8.91 33.13 -6.09
CA PHE A 13 8.88 31.68 -6.33
C PHE A 13 7.47 31.35 -6.83
N PRO A 14 7.28 30.93 -8.10
CA PRO A 14 6.00 30.34 -8.48
C PRO A 14 5.75 29.19 -7.51
N PRO A 15 4.51 29.01 -6.97
CA PRO A 15 4.20 27.77 -6.28
C PRO A 15 4.52 26.67 -7.29
N LEU A 16 5.44 25.77 -6.95
CA LEU A 16 5.73 24.60 -7.76
C LEU A 16 4.39 23.88 -7.96
N GLN A 17 3.75 24.16 -9.08
CA GLN A 17 2.48 23.59 -9.44
C GLN A 17 2.81 22.18 -9.86
N MET A 18 3.00 21.27 -8.89
CA MET A 18 3.54 19.93 -9.12
C MET A 18 2.69 19.23 -10.20
N PRO A 19 3.15 19.15 -11.46
CA PRO A 19 2.39 18.52 -12.52
C PRO A 19 2.75 17.04 -12.45
N GLY A 20 1.84 16.25 -11.90
CA GLY A 20 2.04 14.82 -11.63
C GLY A 20 2.40 14.56 -10.18
N VAL A 21 1.46 13.96 -9.44
CA VAL A 21 1.69 13.43 -8.10
C VAL A 21 1.93 11.93 -8.26
N THR A 22 3.06 11.43 -7.77
CA THR A 22 3.35 10.00 -7.75
C THR A 22 3.01 9.40 -6.39
N VAL A 23 2.95 8.07 -6.32
CA VAL A 23 2.72 7.35 -5.04
C VAL A 23 3.76 7.67 -3.96
N LYS A 24 4.95 8.17 -4.35
CA LYS A 24 6.02 8.54 -3.41
C LYS A 24 5.79 9.89 -2.73
N ASP A 25 4.97 10.74 -3.32
CA ASP A 25 4.76 12.13 -2.88
C ASP A 25 3.59 12.27 -1.89
N VAL A 26 2.86 11.19 -1.63
CA VAL A 26 1.67 11.15 -0.76
C VAL A 26 1.94 10.45 0.57
N ASN A 27 1.18 10.82 1.61
CA ASN A 27 1.24 10.12 2.89
C ASN A 27 0.85 8.64 2.70
N GLN A 28 1.71 7.75 3.17
CA GLN A 28 1.62 6.31 2.93
C GLN A 28 0.37 5.71 3.58
N GLN A 29 0.02 6.16 4.78
CA GLN A 29 -1.12 5.60 5.53
C GLN A 29 -2.45 5.98 4.89
N GLU A 30 -2.60 7.25 4.51
CA GLU A 30 -3.78 7.76 3.82
C GLU A 30 -3.93 7.13 2.43
N PHE A 31 -2.84 6.98 1.69
CA PHE A 31 -2.84 6.33 0.39
C PHE A 31 -3.35 4.89 0.47
N VAL A 32 -2.88 4.10 1.45
CA VAL A 32 -3.34 2.72 1.63
C VAL A 32 -4.83 2.65 1.96
N ARG A 33 -5.34 3.58 2.79
CA ARG A 33 -6.77 3.67 3.10
C ARG A 33 -7.61 4.03 1.87
N ALA A 34 -7.18 5.02 1.09
CA ALA A 34 -7.86 5.43 -0.13
C ALA A 34 -7.87 4.31 -1.19
N LEU A 35 -6.74 3.62 -1.37
CA LEU A 35 -6.63 2.50 -2.28
C LEU A 35 -7.49 1.31 -1.84
N ALA A 36 -7.55 1.02 -0.53
CA ALA A 36 -8.44 -0.02 0.00
C ALA A 36 -9.91 0.30 -0.27
N ALA A 37 -10.32 1.57 -0.09
CA ALA A 37 -11.67 2.03 -0.41
C ALA A 37 -11.99 1.89 -1.91
N PHE A 38 -11.03 2.21 -2.79
CA PHE A 38 -11.15 2.01 -4.24
C PHE A 38 -11.33 0.53 -4.61
N LEU A 39 -10.51 -0.36 -4.03
CA LEU A 39 -10.60 -1.80 -4.25
C LEU A 39 -11.93 -2.38 -3.77
N LYS A 40 -12.45 -1.89 -2.63
CA LYS A 40 -13.77 -2.26 -2.12
C LYS A 40 -14.89 -1.79 -3.03
N LYS A 41 -14.87 -0.52 -3.45
CA LYS A 41 -15.86 0.07 -4.36
C LYS A 41 -15.88 -0.60 -5.74
N SER A 42 -14.72 -1.05 -6.21
CA SER A 42 -14.60 -1.75 -7.49
C SER A 42 -15.33 -3.10 -7.49
N GLY A 43 -15.43 -3.80 -6.35
CA GLY A 43 -16.12 -5.08 -6.20
C GLY A 43 -15.51 -6.26 -6.98
N LYS A 44 -14.47 -6.02 -7.79
CA LYS A 44 -13.84 -7.02 -8.67
C LYS A 44 -12.78 -7.87 -7.95
N LEU A 45 -12.40 -7.50 -6.73
CA LEU A 45 -11.35 -8.19 -5.98
C LEU A 45 -11.93 -9.47 -5.35
N LYS A 46 -11.46 -10.63 -5.81
CA LYS A 46 -11.87 -11.93 -5.27
C LYS A 46 -11.35 -12.10 -3.84
N VAL A 47 -12.25 -12.01 -2.87
CA VAL A 47 -11.96 -12.27 -1.46
C VAL A 47 -12.09 -13.79 -1.21
N PRO A 48 -11.12 -14.43 -0.54
CA PRO A 48 -11.21 -15.85 -0.21
C PRO A 48 -12.25 -16.09 0.90
N GLU A 49 -12.89 -17.25 0.87
CA GLU A 49 -13.94 -17.65 1.83
C GLU A 49 -13.48 -17.64 3.29
N TRP A 50 -12.23 -18.00 3.56
CA TRP A 50 -11.67 -18.06 4.92
C TRP A 50 -11.25 -16.70 5.51
N VAL A 51 -11.66 -15.57 4.91
CA VAL A 51 -11.20 -14.24 5.33
C VAL A 51 -11.58 -13.92 6.79
N ASP A 52 -12.69 -14.46 7.28
CA ASP A 52 -13.23 -14.16 8.61
C ASP A 52 -12.72 -15.11 9.70
N THR A 53 -12.07 -16.21 9.34
CA THR A 53 -11.65 -17.26 10.28
C THR A 53 -10.16 -17.21 10.60
N VAL A 54 -9.34 -16.60 9.73
CA VAL A 54 -7.88 -16.71 9.81
C VAL A 54 -7.21 -15.57 10.56
N LYS A 55 -6.11 -15.91 11.23
CA LYS A 55 -5.09 -14.96 11.65
C LYS A 55 -4.05 -14.70 10.55
N LEU A 56 -3.49 -13.49 10.54
CA LEU A 56 -2.56 -13.05 9.49
C LEU A 56 -1.18 -13.71 9.54
N ALA A 57 -0.78 -14.25 10.69
CA ALA A 57 0.50 -14.89 10.91
C ALA A 57 0.50 -15.75 12.18
N LYS A 58 1.46 -16.67 12.30
CA LYS A 58 1.64 -17.48 13.51
C LYS A 58 1.96 -16.66 14.77
N HIS A 59 2.60 -15.51 14.58
CA HIS A 59 3.00 -14.60 15.67
C HIS A 59 1.88 -13.64 16.11
N LYS A 60 0.71 -13.74 15.49
CA LYS A 60 -0.50 -13.03 15.92
C LYS A 60 -1.39 -14.03 16.63
N GLU A 61 -1.94 -13.62 17.76
CA GLU A 61 -2.84 -14.47 18.56
C GLU A 61 -4.29 -14.22 18.17
N LEU A 62 -4.63 -12.95 17.89
CA LEU A 62 -5.96 -12.50 17.50
C LEU A 62 -6.09 -12.25 16.00
N ALA A 63 -7.33 -12.28 15.52
CA ALA A 63 -7.71 -11.86 14.18
C ALA A 63 -7.63 -10.33 14.03
N PRO A 64 -7.53 -9.80 12.79
CA PRO A 64 -7.64 -8.37 12.54
C PRO A 64 -9.01 -7.83 12.98
N TYR A 65 -9.04 -6.63 13.55
CA TYR A 65 -10.29 -5.99 13.98
C TYR A 65 -11.11 -5.42 12.81
N ASP A 66 -10.46 -5.02 11.72
CA ASP A 66 -11.15 -4.53 10.52
C ASP A 66 -11.56 -5.72 9.64
N GLU A 67 -12.86 -5.89 9.40
CA GLU A 67 -13.42 -6.88 8.48
C GLU A 67 -12.85 -6.73 7.06
N ASN A 68 -12.50 -5.49 6.67
CA ASN A 68 -11.96 -5.16 5.35
C ASN A 68 -10.43 -5.29 5.28
N TRP A 69 -9.82 -6.00 6.23
CA TRP A 69 -8.35 -6.15 6.31
C TRP A 69 -7.74 -6.71 5.02
N PHE A 70 -8.48 -7.52 4.26
CA PHE A 70 -7.99 -8.10 3.01
C PHE A 70 -7.76 -7.04 1.92
N TYR A 71 -8.63 -6.03 1.85
CA TYR A 71 -8.47 -4.90 0.92
C TYR A 71 -7.30 -4.01 1.32
N THR A 72 -7.17 -3.73 2.62
CA THR A 72 -6.03 -2.99 3.17
C THR A 72 -4.70 -3.73 2.92
N ARG A 73 -4.70 -5.06 3.02
CA ARG A 73 -3.55 -5.91 2.69
C ARG A 73 -3.22 -5.88 1.21
N ALA A 74 -4.22 -5.94 0.34
CA ALA A 74 -4.04 -5.83 -1.11
C ALA A 74 -3.46 -4.46 -1.51
N ALA A 75 -4.00 -3.38 -0.94
CA ALA A 75 -3.49 -2.02 -1.14
C ALA A 75 -2.02 -1.88 -0.72
N SER A 76 -1.67 -2.36 0.48
CA SER A 76 -0.28 -2.37 0.97
C SER A 76 0.65 -3.20 0.06
N THR A 77 0.17 -4.34 -0.45
CA THR A 77 0.96 -5.22 -1.32
C THR A 77 1.22 -4.57 -2.67
N ALA A 78 0.19 -3.96 -3.28
CA ALA A 78 0.31 -3.24 -4.55
C ALA A 78 1.29 -2.05 -4.43
N ARG A 79 1.21 -1.29 -3.33
CA ARG A 79 2.16 -0.22 -3.04
C ARG A 79 3.60 -0.73 -2.92
N HIS A 80 3.80 -1.85 -2.22
CA HIS A 80 5.14 -2.44 -2.11
C HIS A 80 5.71 -2.85 -3.47
N LEU A 81 4.88 -3.40 -4.36
CA LEU A 81 5.29 -3.73 -5.72
C LEU A 81 5.64 -2.51 -6.57
N TYR A 82 4.99 -1.36 -6.32
CA TYR A 82 5.36 -0.09 -6.95
C TYR A 82 6.76 0.39 -6.51
N LEU A 83 7.08 0.28 -5.22
CA LEU A 83 8.38 0.73 -4.69
C LEU A 83 9.52 -0.22 -5.04
N ARG A 84 9.28 -1.53 -4.88
CA ARG A 84 10.26 -2.58 -5.11
C ARG A 84 9.57 -3.74 -5.83
N GLY A 85 9.64 -3.69 -7.16
CA GLY A 85 9.21 -4.77 -8.04
C GLY A 85 10.02 -6.05 -7.86
N GLY A 86 9.64 -7.10 -8.58
CA GLY A 86 10.30 -8.42 -8.50
C GLY A 86 10.07 -9.13 -7.16
N ALA A 87 9.00 -8.80 -6.43
CA ALA A 87 8.73 -9.38 -5.12
C ALA A 87 7.90 -10.67 -5.27
N GLY A 88 8.37 -11.74 -4.63
CA GLY A 88 7.65 -13.02 -4.55
C GLY A 88 6.80 -13.16 -3.28
N VAL A 89 6.13 -14.30 -3.13
CA VAL A 89 5.38 -14.62 -1.89
C VAL A 89 6.31 -14.63 -0.68
N GLY A 90 7.52 -15.17 -0.83
CA GLY A 90 8.50 -15.26 0.24
C GLY A 90 8.95 -13.91 0.79
N SER A 91 9.18 -12.91 -0.08
CA SER A 91 9.55 -11.56 0.35
C SER A 91 8.38 -10.84 1.02
N MET A 92 7.15 -10.99 0.51
CA MET A 92 5.94 -10.45 1.16
C MET A 92 5.76 -11.01 2.58
N THR A 93 6.04 -12.30 2.80
CA THR A 93 5.98 -12.86 4.16
C THR A 93 7.07 -12.34 5.10
N LYS A 94 8.19 -11.82 4.58
CA LYS A 94 9.21 -11.13 5.38
C LYS A 94 8.78 -9.70 5.72
N ILE A 95 8.24 -8.97 4.74
CA ILE A 95 7.72 -7.60 4.92
C ILE A 95 6.62 -7.57 5.98
N TYR A 96 5.69 -8.53 5.93
CA TYR A 96 4.63 -8.68 6.92
C TYR A 96 5.02 -9.60 8.09
N GLY A 97 6.32 -9.82 8.28
CA GLY A 97 6.85 -10.50 9.45
C GLY A 97 6.80 -9.60 10.68
N GLY A 98 7.03 -10.19 11.85
CA GLY A 98 7.01 -9.44 13.10
C GLY A 98 7.59 -10.24 14.25
N ARG A 99 7.58 -9.62 15.43
CA ARG A 99 8.02 -10.22 16.68
C ARG A 99 6.99 -11.25 17.16
N GLN A 100 7.44 -12.46 17.45
CA GLN A 100 6.66 -13.49 18.14
C GLN A 100 7.10 -13.57 19.59
N ARG A 101 6.13 -13.44 20.52
CA ARG A 101 6.35 -13.72 21.94
C ARG A 101 6.22 -15.24 22.16
N ASN A 102 7.23 -15.85 22.78
CA ASN A 102 7.28 -17.30 23.02
C ASN A 102 7.03 -17.63 24.51
N GLY A 103 6.04 -16.96 25.11
CA GLY A 103 5.73 -17.11 26.54
C GLY A 103 6.88 -16.62 27.43
N VAL A 104 7.58 -17.57 28.07
CA VAL A 104 8.72 -17.35 28.97
C VAL A 104 10.06 -17.25 28.24
N MET A 105 10.13 -17.68 26.97
CA MET A 105 11.35 -17.62 26.17
C MET A 105 11.52 -16.25 25.48
N PRO A 106 12.75 -15.87 25.10
CA PRO A 106 13.01 -14.66 24.33
C PRO A 106 12.18 -14.56 23.04
N SER A 107 11.91 -13.31 22.64
CA SER A 107 11.14 -13.04 21.43
C SER A 107 12.00 -13.24 20.18
N HIS A 108 11.43 -13.88 19.15
CA HIS A 108 12.10 -14.08 17.87
C HIS A 108 11.27 -13.56 16.69
N PHE A 109 11.94 -13.31 15.56
CA PHE A 109 11.28 -12.93 14.32
C PHE A 109 10.50 -14.09 13.72
N SER A 110 9.25 -13.84 13.33
CA SER A 110 8.40 -14.76 12.60
C SER A 110 7.90 -14.14 11.31
N ARG A 111 7.90 -14.94 10.25
CA ARG A 111 7.27 -14.56 8.98
C ARG A 111 5.74 -14.50 9.08
N GLY A 112 5.14 -13.78 8.13
CA GLY A 112 3.70 -13.72 7.90
C GLY A 112 3.14 -14.96 7.20
N SER A 113 1.81 -15.03 7.09
CA SER A 113 1.12 -16.15 6.42
C SER A 113 1.41 -16.18 4.91
N LYS A 114 1.89 -17.35 4.43
CA LYS A 114 2.14 -17.60 3.01
C LYS A 114 0.85 -17.71 2.20
N SER A 115 -0.21 -18.28 2.80
CA SER A 115 -1.50 -18.49 2.11
C SER A 115 -2.18 -17.16 1.80
N VAL A 116 -2.21 -16.24 2.78
CA VAL A 116 -2.75 -14.88 2.60
C VAL A 116 -1.97 -14.14 1.52
N ALA A 117 -0.63 -14.10 1.63
CA ALA A 117 0.22 -13.41 0.66
C ALA A 117 0.02 -13.94 -0.78
N ARG A 118 -0.10 -15.26 -0.96
CA ARG A 118 -0.36 -15.87 -2.27
C ARG A 118 -1.72 -15.47 -2.83
N ARG A 119 -2.78 -15.52 -2.02
CA ARG A 119 -4.14 -15.18 -2.47
C ARG A 119 -4.27 -13.70 -2.82
N VAL A 120 -3.64 -12.81 -2.07
CA VAL A 120 -3.63 -11.37 -2.38
C VAL A 120 -2.97 -11.12 -3.74
N LEU A 121 -1.82 -11.74 -4.00
CA LEU A 121 -1.13 -11.59 -5.28
C LEU A 121 -1.95 -12.18 -6.45
N GLN A 122 -2.57 -13.34 -6.26
CA GLN A 122 -3.47 -13.93 -7.27
C GLN A 122 -4.72 -13.08 -7.52
N ALA A 123 -5.27 -12.45 -6.49
CA ALA A 123 -6.41 -11.55 -6.62
C ALA A 123 -6.03 -10.28 -7.41
N LEU A 124 -4.84 -9.72 -7.15
CA LEU A 124 -4.29 -8.59 -7.91
C LEU A 124 -3.93 -8.95 -9.36
N GLU A 125 -3.47 -10.17 -9.60
CA GLU A 125 -3.27 -10.72 -10.96
C GLU A 125 -4.62 -10.83 -11.69
N GLY A 126 -5.69 -11.28 -11.01
CA GLY A 126 -7.04 -11.34 -11.58
C GLY A 126 -7.62 -9.97 -11.95
N LEU A 127 -7.18 -8.91 -11.27
CA LEU A 127 -7.53 -7.52 -11.58
C LEU A 127 -6.65 -6.89 -12.67
N LYS A 128 -5.69 -7.63 -13.22
CA LYS A 128 -4.69 -7.16 -14.20
C LYS A 128 -3.84 -5.98 -13.71
N MET A 129 -3.76 -5.77 -12.40
CA MET A 129 -2.91 -4.73 -11.79
C MET A 129 -1.47 -5.22 -11.61
N VAL A 130 -1.28 -6.52 -11.47
CA VAL A 130 0.01 -7.17 -11.23
C VAL A 130 0.22 -8.26 -12.26
N GLU A 131 1.44 -8.38 -12.77
CA GLU A 131 1.87 -9.43 -13.68
C GLU A 131 3.07 -10.18 -13.12
N LYS A 132 3.31 -11.38 -13.67
CA LYS A 132 4.49 -12.17 -13.35
C LYS A 132 5.67 -11.63 -14.15
N ASP A 133 6.82 -11.52 -13.48
CA ASP A 133 8.04 -11.14 -14.16
C ASP A 133 8.74 -12.35 -14.76
N GLN A 134 9.50 -12.14 -15.83
CA GLN A 134 10.27 -13.20 -16.51
C GLN A 134 11.44 -13.69 -15.62
N ASP A 135 12.04 -12.77 -14.86
CA ASP A 135 13.15 -13.03 -13.93
C ASP A 135 12.67 -13.60 -12.58
N GLY A 136 11.38 -13.93 -12.49
CA GLY A 136 10.72 -14.43 -11.30
C GLY A 136 10.11 -13.33 -10.43
N GLY A 137 9.13 -13.74 -9.60
CA GLY A 137 8.39 -12.82 -8.75
C GLY A 137 7.20 -12.17 -9.47
N ARG A 138 6.84 -10.97 -9.02
CA ARG A 138 5.75 -10.17 -9.58
C ARG A 138 6.16 -8.71 -9.72
N LYS A 139 5.65 -8.08 -10.77
CA LYS A 139 5.77 -6.66 -11.03
C LYS A 139 4.40 -6.04 -11.27
N LEU A 140 4.33 -4.73 -11.14
CA LEU A 140 3.12 -3.99 -11.40
C LEU A 140 2.97 -3.80 -12.92
N THR A 141 1.76 -3.94 -13.44
CA THR A 141 1.49 -3.66 -14.87
C THR A 141 1.51 -2.15 -15.14
N PRO A 142 1.73 -1.71 -16.38
CA PRO A 142 1.62 -0.29 -16.73
C PRO A 142 0.24 0.31 -16.41
N GLN A 143 -0.82 -0.51 -16.56
CA GLN A 143 -2.18 -0.12 -16.14
C GLN A 143 -2.26 0.05 -14.62
N GLY A 144 -1.72 -0.90 -13.85
CA GLY A 144 -1.66 -0.81 -12.40
C GLY A 144 -0.91 0.44 -11.92
N GLN A 145 0.16 0.85 -12.61
CA GLN A 145 0.93 2.04 -12.23
C GLN A 145 0.09 3.30 -12.41
N ARG A 146 -0.57 3.41 -13.57
CA ARG A 146 -1.50 4.52 -13.87
C ARG A 146 -2.65 4.61 -12.85
N ASP A 147 -3.21 3.48 -12.45
CA ASP A 147 -4.30 3.44 -11.46
C ASP A 147 -3.81 3.91 -10.08
N LEU A 148 -2.61 3.49 -9.66
CA LEU A 148 -2.01 3.93 -8.40
C LEU A 148 -1.68 5.43 -8.41
N ASP A 149 -1.08 5.94 -9.49
CA ASP A 149 -0.71 7.36 -9.61
C ASP A 149 -1.96 8.26 -9.67
N ARG A 150 -3.04 7.82 -10.32
CA ARG A 150 -4.31 8.54 -10.32
C ARG A 150 -4.90 8.65 -8.91
N ILE A 151 -4.84 7.58 -8.12
CA ILE A 151 -5.30 7.59 -6.73
C ILE A 151 -4.40 8.48 -5.86
N ALA A 152 -3.08 8.49 -6.11
CA ALA A 152 -2.16 9.39 -5.43
C ALA A 152 -2.54 10.86 -5.69
N GLY A 153 -2.86 11.21 -6.94
CA GLY A 153 -3.38 12.54 -7.29
C GLY A 153 -4.67 12.91 -6.54
N GLN A 154 -5.59 11.97 -6.35
CA GLN A 154 -6.82 12.20 -5.57
C GLN A 154 -6.53 12.44 -4.08
N VAL A 155 -5.60 11.68 -3.49
CA VAL A 155 -5.20 11.84 -2.09
C VAL A 155 -4.50 13.18 -1.87
N ALA A 156 -3.58 13.57 -2.77
CA ALA A 156 -2.93 14.88 -2.68
C ALA A 156 -3.90 16.04 -2.85
N ALA A 157 -4.91 15.91 -3.72
CA ALA A 157 -5.96 16.91 -3.88
C ALA A 157 -6.86 17.04 -2.63
N ALA A 158 -7.12 15.92 -1.94
CA ALA A 158 -7.88 15.91 -0.70
C ALA A 158 -7.11 16.60 0.45
N ASN A 159 -5.80 16.38 0.54
CA ASN A 159 -4.96 16.95 1.60
C ASN A 159 -4.76 18.46 1.46
N LYS A 160 -4.87 19.04 0.26
CA LYS A 160 -4.81 20.49 0.04
C LYS A 160 -6.08 21.24 0.50
N LYS A 161 -7.16 20.53 0.82
CA LYS A 161 -8.43 21.16 1.25
C LYS A 161 -8.49 21.47 2.75
N HIS A 162 -7.51 20.99 3.51
CA HIS A 162 -7.29 21.35 4.91
C HIS A 162 -6.09 22.29 5.02
#